data_AF-A0A520ZTS7-F1
#
_entry.id   AF-A0A520ZTS7-F1
#
_cell.length_a   1.000
_cell.length_b   1.000
_cell.length_c   1.000
_cell.angle_alpha   90.00
_cell.angle_beta   90.00
_cell.angle_gamma   90.00
#
_symmetry.space_group_name_H-M   'P 1'
#
loop_
_entity.id
_entity.type
_entity.pdbx_description
1 polymer ?
#
loop_
_entity_poly.entity_id
_entity_poly.type
_entity_poly.pdbx_seq_one_letter_code
_entity_poly.pdbx_strand_id
1 'polypeptide(L)'
;MAESAKFLEGNLFRHISVMSITSSVGLMAVFAVDFVDMIFIAMLGKAELAAAVGYAGAILFFTSSFGIGMAISCGALVGRALGEGDTAQAQHKATSTLILGFVFGALFSAVVWLYIGPLVTLLGATGETRDLAIHYL
;
A
#
# COMPACT_ATOMS: atom_id res chain seq x y z
N MET A 1 -7.09 -4.70 -34.33
CA MET A 1 -7.88 -5.85 -33.86
C MET A 1 -7.64 -5.93 -32.36
N ALA A 2 -8.60 -5.49 -31.54
CA ALA A 2 -8.44 -5.50 -30.09
C ALA A 2 -8.33 -6.96 -29.65
N GLU A 3 -7.20 -7.35 -29.08
CA GLU A 3 -6.96 -8.70 -28.56
C GLU A 3 -8.03 -8.99 -27.49
N SER A 4 -8.85 -10.02 -27.70
CA SER A 4 -9.93 -10.41 -26.79
C SER A 4 -9.34 -10.64 -25.38
N ALA A 5 -9.93 -10.05 -24.35
CA ALA A 5 -9.37 -10.13 -23.00
C ALA A 5 -9.33 -11.60 -22.53
N LYS A 6 -8.15 -12.07 -22.11
CA LYS A 6 -7.84 -13.47 -21.78
C LYS A 6 -8.75 -14.13 -20.73
N PHE A 7 -9.44 -13.34 -19.91
CA PHE A 7 -10.27 -13.84 -18.80
C PHE A 7 -11.78 -13.87 -19.11
N LEU A 8 -12.19 -13.63 -20.36
CA LEU A 8 -13.60 -13.62 -20.75
C LEU A 8 -14.19 -14.99 -21.07
N GLU A 9 -13.35 -15.98 -21.37
CA GLU A 9 -13.78 -17.33 -21.80
C GLU A 9 -13.07 -18.43 -20.99
N GLY A 10 -13.80 -19.45 -20.52
CA GLY A 10 -13.22 -20.61 -19.83
C GLY A 10 -13.70 -20.82 -18.38
N ASN A 11 -12.93 -21.59 -17.60
CA ASN A 11 -13.31 -21.97 -16.23
C ASN A 11 -13.08 -20.82 -15.23
N LEU A 12 -14.17 -20.31 -14.65
CA LEU A 12 -14.17 -19.25 -13.64
C LEU A 12 -13.24 -19.53 -12.45
N PHE A 13 -13.22 -20.78 -11.95
CA PHE A 13 -12.37 -21.17 -10.82
C PHE A 13 -10.88 -21.02 -11.17
N ARG A 14 -10.49 -21.37 -12.40
CA ARG A 14 -9.12 -21.20 -12.89
C ARG A 14 -8.75 -19.72 -12.98
N HIS A 15 -9.65 -18.88 -13.50
CA HIS A 15 -9.41 -17.44 -13.63
C HIS A 15 -9.21 -16.78 -12.27
N ILE A 16 -10.12 -17.02 -11.32
CA ILE A 16 -10.02 -16.48 -9.97
C ILE A 16 -8.75 -16.98 -9.29
N SER A 17 -8.43 -18.28 -9.40
CA SER A 17 -7.23 -18.84 -8.78
C SER A 17 -5.94 -18.19 -9.32
N VAL A 18 -5.81 -18.04 -10.64
CA VAL A 18 -4.62 -17.41 -11.24
C VAL A 18 -4.50 -15.95 -10.83
N MET A 19 -5.57 -15.17 -10.92
CA MET A 19 -5.55 -13.74 -10.54
C MET A 19 -5.20 -13.54 -9.05
N SER A 20 -5.80 -14.34 -8.17
CA SER A 20 -5.55 -14.27 -6.73
C SER A 20 -4.13 -14.72 -6.39
N ILE A 21 -3.65 -15.84 -6.94
CA ILE A 21 -2.28 -16.33 -6.68
C ILE A 21 -1.25 -15.32 -7.17
N THR A 22 -1.40 -14.76 -8.38
CA THR A 22 -0.47 -13.76 -8.89
C THR A 22 -0.43 -12.51 -8.00
N SER A 23 -1.60 -12.05 -7.52
CA SER A 23 -1.67 -10.90 -6.61
C SER A 23 -1.03 -11.21 -5.25
N SER A 24 -1.29 -12.40 -4.69
CA SER A 24 -0.71 -12.86 -3.43
C SER A 24 0.81 -12.98 -3.50
N VAL A 25 1.36 -13.49 -4.60
CA VAL A 25 2.82 -13.56 -4.80
C VAL A 25 3.44 -12.16 -4.80
N GLY A 26 2.80 -11.20 -5.45
CA GLY A 26 3.24 -9.80 -5.42
C GLY A 26 3.25 -9.22 -4.00
N LEU A 27 2.17 -9.43 -3.24
CA LEU A 27 2.07 -8.95 -1.86
C LEU A 27 3.08 -9.64 -0.92
N MET A 28 3.31 -10.95 -1.09
CA MET A 28 4.34 -11.69 -0.36
C MET A 28 5.74 -11.15 -0.63
N ALA A 29 6.03 -10.75 -1.88
CA ALA A 29 7.33 -10.16 -2.22
C ALA A 29 7.56 -8.83 -1.49
N VAL A 30 6.52 -7.99 -1.36
CA VAL A 30 6.60 -6.73 -0.58
C VAL A 30 6.96 -7.03 0.88
N PHE A 31 6.20 -7.93 1.53
CA PHE A 31 6.49 -8.31 2.93
C PHE A 31 7.88 -8.94 3.10
N ALA A 32 8.36 -9.69 2.11
CA ALA A 32 9.71 -10.26 2.17
C ALA A 32 10.78 -9.17 2.12
N VAL A 33 10.60 -8.13 1.31
CA VAL A 33 11.49 -6.95 1.28
C VAL A 33 11.47 -6.24 2.63
N ASP A 34 10.28 -5.98 3.19
CA ASP A 34 10.14 -5.32 4.51
C ASP A 34 10.82 -6.12 5.62
N PHE A 35 10.71 -7.45 5.57
CA PHE A 35 11.35 -8.34 6.54
C PHE A 35 12.88 -8.30 6.42
N VAL A 36 13.41 -8.32 5.19
CA VAL A 36 14.86 -8.23 4.95
C VAL A 36 15.42 -6.87 5.37
N ASP A 37 14.69 -5.78 5.13
CA ASP A 37 15.07 -4.43 5.58
C ASP A 37 15.21 -4.38 7.10
N MET A 38 14.22 -4.92 7.82
CA MET A 38 14.28 -5.03 9.28
C MET A 38 15.49 -5.85 9.76
N ILE A 39 15.84 -6.96 9.09
CA ILE A 39 17.03 -7.75 9.42
C ILE A 39 18.30 -6.92 9.27
N PHE A 40 18.47 -6.23 8.14
CA PHE A 40 19.68 -5.43 7.89
C PHE A 40 19.82 -4.30 8.90
N ILE A 41 18.73 -3.67 9.29
CA ILE A 41 18.73 -2.61 10.28
C ILE A 41 19.01 -3.17 11.69
N ALA A 42 18.44 -4.33 12.04
CA ALA A 42 18.75 -5.01 13.30
C ALA A 42 20.23 -5.45 13.38
N MET A 43 20.85 -5.82 12.26
CA MET A 43 22.27 -6.17 12.17
C MET A 43 23.23 -4.99 12.43
N LEU A 44 22.75 -3.74 12.43
CA LEU A 44 23.55 -2.57 12.84
C LEU A 44 23.88 -2.58 14.35
N GLY A 45 23.28 -3.48 15.12
CA GLY A 45 23.63 -3.72 16.53
C GLY A 45 23.19 -2.63 17.51
N LYS A 46 22.44 -1.61 17.05
CA LYS A 46 21.85 -0.58 17.91
C LYS A 46 20.39 -0.89 18.16
N ALA A 47 20.08 -1.27 19.40
CA ALA A 47 18.73 -1.59 19.82
C ALA A 47 17.76 -0.41 19.59
N GLU A 48 18.22 0.84 19.74
CA GLU A 48 17.38 2.01 19.48
C GLU A 48 17.01 2.14 18.00
N LEU A 49 17.90 1.80 17.06
CA LEU A 49 17.60 1.84 15.62
C LEU A 49 16.59 0.77 15.23
N ALA A 50 16.75 -0.46 15.72
CA ALA A 50 15.82 -1.54 15.43
C ALA A 50 14.41 -1.24 15.97
N ALA A 51 14.31 -0.69 17.20
CA ALA A 51 13.04 -0.27 17.77
C ALA A 51 12.43 0.92 16.99
N ALA A 52 13.25 1.89 16.59
CA ALA A 52 12.80 3.04 15.82
C ALA A 52 12.17 2.64 14.48
N VAL A 53 12.79 1.68 13.77
CA VAL A 53 12.28 1.17 12.50
C VAL A 53 11.03 0.31 12.68
N GLY A 54 10.90 -0.41 13.79
CA GLY A 54 9.64 -1.07 14.13
C GLY A 54 8.47 -0.09 14.28
N TYR A 55 8.69 1.01 15.02
CA TYR A 55 7.66 2.06 15.21
C TYR A 55 7.37 2.83 13.93
N ALA A 56 8.40 3.20 13.17
CA ALA A 56 8.25 3.86 11.89
C ALA A 56 7.55 2.96 10.87
N GLY A 57 7.93 1.68 10.81
CA GLY A 57 7.31 0.66 9.97
C GLY A 57 5.82 0.52 10.24
N ALA A 58 5.39 0.52 11.50
CA ALA A 58 3.96 0.49 11.83
C ALA A 58 3.20 1.71 11.28
N ILE A 59 3.77 2.91 11.37
CA ILE A 59 3.19 4.14 10.82
C ILE A 59 3.17 4.09 9.29
N LEU A 60 4.25 3.63 8.65
CA LEU A 60 4.35 3.49 7.19
C LEU A 60 3.36 2.47 6.64
N PHE A 61 3.19 1.32 7.31
CA PHE A 61 2.18 0.32 6.96
C PHE A 61 0.78 0.88 7.10
N PHE A 62 0.49 1.57 8.20
CA PHE A 62 -0.79 2.23 8.40
C PHE A 62 -1.05 3.27 7.31
N THR A 63 -0.04 4.06 6.95
CA THR A 63 -0.13 5.08 5.90
C THR A 63 -0.36 4.45 4.52
N SER A 64 0.36 3.39 4.20
CA SER A 64 0.25 2.66 2.93
C SER A 64 -1.09 1.92 2.79
N SER A 65 -1.72 1.52 3.91
CA SER A 65 -3.02 0.84 3.90
C SER A 65 -4.12 1.67 3.22
N PHE A 66 -4.08 2.99 3.35
CA PHE A 66 -4.97 3.90 2.64
C PHE A 66 -4.76 3.83 1.13
N GLY A 67 -3.51 3.79 0.67
CA GLY A 67 -3.16 3.61 -0.74
C GLY A 67 -3.68 2.29 -1.30
N ILE A 68 -3.53 1.20 -0.53
CA ILE A 68 -4.08 -0.12 -0.88
C ILE A 68 -5.61 -0.06 -0.98
N GLY A 69 -6.29 0.57 -0.02
CA GLY A 69 -7.75 0.74 -0.05
C GLY A 69 -8.24 1.51 -1.29
N MET A 70 -7.54 2.58 -1.66
CA MET A 70 -7.83 3.35 -2.87
C MET A 70 -7.61 2.52 -4.14
N ALA A 71 -6.54 1.72 -4.20
CA ALA A 71 -6.27 0.83 -5.33
C ALA A 71 -7.37 -0.22 -5.51
N ILE A 72 -7.84 -0.83 -4.41
CA ILE A 72 -8.94 -1.80 -4.43
C ILE A 72 -10.24 -1.13 -4.91
N SER A 73 -10.56 0.07 -4.40
CA SER A 73 -11.73 0.84 -4.82
C SER A 73 -11.70 1.16 -6.32
N CYS A 74 -10.55 1.61 -6.82
CA CYS A 74 -10.32 1.87 -8.24
C CYS A 74 -10.54 0.61 -9.08
N GLY A 75 -9.92 -0.51 -8.70
CA GLY A 75 -10.06 -1.79 -9.38
C GLY A 75 -11.52 -2.26 -9.47
N ALA A 76 -12.29 -2.13 -8.40
CA ALA A 76 -13.71 -2.50 -8.39
C ALA A 76 -14.56 -1.61 -9.30
N LEU A 77 -14.38 -0.29 -9.25
CA LEU A 77 -15.15 0.67 -10.05
C LEU A 77 -14.83 0.57 -11.54
N VAL A 78 -13.54 0.45 -11.89
CA VAL A 78 -13.07 0.30 -13.27
C VAL A 78 -13.46 -1.06 -13.81
N GLY A 79 -13.26 -2.14 -13.03
CA GLY A 79 -13.62 -3.50 -13.43
C GLY A 79 -15.11 -3.64 -13.74
N ARG A 80 -15.98 -3.00 -12.96
CA ARG A 80 -17.42 -2.96 -13.25
C ARG A 80 -17.75 -2.25 -14.55
N ALA A 81 -17.18 -1.07 -14.80
CA ALA A 81 -17.42 -0.32 -16.04
C ALA A 81 -16.89 -1.04 -17.29
N LEU A 82 -15.74 -1.71 -17.17
CA LEU A 82 -15.22 -2.59 -18.22
C LEU A 82 -16.16 -3.78 -18.48
N GLY A 83 -16.72 -4.37 -17.43
CA GLY A 83 -17.70 -5.46 -17.54
C GLY A 83 -19.02 -5.05 -18.22
N GLU A 84 -19.39 -3.77 -18.13
CA GLU A 84 -20.55 -3.18 -18.83
C GLU A 84 -20.25 -2.84 -20.31
N GLY A 85 -19.00 -3.01 -20.76
CA GLY A 85 -18.56 -2.71 -22.13
C GLY A 85 -18.27 -1.22 -22.39
N ASP A 86 -18.41 -0.37 -21.37
CA ASP A 86 -18.20 1.07 -21.48
C ASP A 86 -16.76 1.46 -21.12
N THR A 87 -15.88 1.37 -22.12
CA THR A 87 -14.45 1.69 -21.97
C THR A 87 -14.20 3.18 -21.70
N ALA A 88 -15.06 4.07 -22.18
CA ALA A 88 -14.95 5.50 -21.95
C ALA A 88 -15.24 5.84 -20.47
N GLN A 89 -16.30 5.26 -19.91
CA GLN A 89 -16.60 5.40 -18.47
C GLN A 89 -15.54 4.73 -17.61
N ALA A 90 -14.98 3.60 -18.03
CA ALA A 90 -13.88 2.96 -17.31
C ALA A 90 -12.66 3.87 -17.19
N GLN A 91 -12.26 4.54 -18.29
CA GLN A 91 -11.19 5.53 -18.27
C GLN A 91 -11.52 6.72 -17.36
N HIS A 92 -12.73 7.25 -17.44
CA HIS A 92 -13.14 8.39 -16.62
C HIS A 92 -13.13 8.06 -15.12
N LYS A 93 -13.60 6.86 -14.74
CA LYS A 93 -13.54 6.35 -13.37
C LYS A 93 -12.12 6.12 -12.90
N ALA A 94 -11.25 5.57 -13.76
CA ALA A 94 -9.84 5.38 -13.43
C ALA A 94 -9.15 6.71 -13.13
N THR A 95 -9.28 7.70 -14.02
CA THR A 95 -8.69 9.03 -13.83
C THR A 95 -9.24 9.73 -12.59
N SER A 96 -10.56 9.72 -12.41
CA SER A 96 -11.18 10.36 -11.23
C SER A 96 -10.71 9.72 -9.93
N THR A 97 -10.63 8.39 -9.88
CA THR A 97 -10.18 7.66 -8.69
C THR A 97 -8.70 7.87 -8.42
N LEU A 98 -7.87 7.96 -9.46
CA LEU A 98 -6.44 8.28 -9.32
C LEU A 98 -6.24 9.69 -8.76
N ILE A 99 -6.96 10.70 -9.27
CA ILE A 99 -6.89 12.07 -8.77
C ILE A 99 -7.36 12.13 -7.32
N LEU A 100 -8.50 11.53 -7.00
CA LEU A 100 -9.00 11.44 -5.63
C LEU A 100 -8.01 10.72 -4.71
N GLY A 101 -7.46 9.58 -5.15
CA GLY A 101 -6.46 8.82 -4.41
C GLY A 101 -5.20 9.63 -4.13
N PHE A 102 -4.72 10.40 -5.11
CA PHE A 102 -3.59 11.29 -4.92
C PHE A 102 -3.90 12.42 -3.94
N VAL A 103 -5.05 13.09 -4.07
CA VAL A 103 -5.44 14.19 -3.18
C VAL A 103 -5.65 13.69 -1.76
N PHE A 104 -6.41 12.61 -1.56
CA PHE A 104 -6.64 12.02 -0.25
C PHE A 104 -5.36 11.44 0.34
N GLY A 105 -4.53 10.76 -0.46
CA GLY A 105 -3.25 10.23 -0.03
C GLY A 105 -2.27 11.32 0.39
N ALA A 106 -2.17 12.40 -0.38
CA ALA A 106 -1.34 13.55 -0.06
C ALA A 106 -1.83 14.28 1.20
N LEU A 107 -3.14 14.48 1.33
CA LEU A 107 -3.73 15.09 2.53
C LEU A 107 -3.47 14.21 3.76
N PHE A 108 -3.69 12.90 3.65
CA PHE A 108 -3.48 11.98 4.74
C PHE A 108 -2.01 11.88 5.14
N SER A 109 -1.10 11.78 4.16
CA SER A 109 0.34 11.80 4.39
C SER A 109 0.79 13.12 5.03
N ALA A 110 0.26 14.27 4.61
CA ALA A 110 0.56 15.55 5.24
C ALA A 110 0.07 15.63 6.70
N VAL A 111 -1.10 15.06 7.00
CA VAL A 111 -1.60 14.94 8.37
C VAL A 111 -0.68 14.05 9.20
N VAL A 112 -0.32 12.85 8.70
CA VAL A 112 0.62 11.96 9.39
C VAL A 112 1.93 12.69 9.64
N TRP A 113 2.50 13.36 8.64
CA TRP A 113 3.76 14.11 8.74
C TRP A 113 3.71 15.20 9.81
N LEU A 114 2.65 16.00 9.87
CA LEU A 114 2.46 17.03 10.89
C LEU A 114 2.38 16.44 12.31
N TYR A 115 1.85 15.23 12.44
CA TYR A 115 1.62 14.54 13.71
C TYR A 115 2.61 13.38 13.98
N ILE A 116 3.74 13.28 13.25
CA ILE A 116 4.74 12.21 13.44
C ILE A 116 5.20 12.14 14.91
N GLY A 117 5.55 13.29 15.51
CA GLY A 117 6.05 13.34 16.88
C GLY A 117 5.06 12.74 17.90
N PRO A 118 3.80 13.20 17.94
CA PRO A 118 2.75 12.60 18.75
C PRO A 118 2.47 11.13 18.45
N LEU A 119 2.45 10.72 17.17
CA LEU A 119 2.16 9.35 16.76
C LEU A 119 3.22 8.36 17.24
N VAL A 120 4.50 8.73 17.08
CA VAL A 120 5.65 7.94 17.55
C VAL A 120 5.64 7.82 19.09
N THR A 121 5.29 8.89 19.80
CA THR A 121 5.15 8.86 21.26
C THR A 121 3.94 8.03 21.71
N LEU A 122 2.81 8.08 20.99
CA LEU A 122 1.63 7.25 21.27
C LEU A 122 1.92 5.76 21.12
N LEU A 123 2.75 5.40 20.14
CA LEU A 123 3.25 4.04 19.94
C LEU A 123 4.25 3.59 21.03
N GLY A 124 4.69 4.50 21.90
CA GLY A 124 5.56 4.19 23.03
C GLY A 124 7.05 4.45 22.80
N ALA A 125 7.43 5.07 21.67
CA ALA A 125 8.82 5.44 21.46
C ALA A 125 9.21 6.63 22.37
N THR A 126 10.33 6.48 23.07
CA THR A 126 10.85 7.46 24.04
C THR A 126 12.34 7.70 23.80
N GLY A 127 12.85 8.86 24.23
CA GLY A 127 14.28 9.20 24.14
C GLY A 127 14.83 9.18 22.71
N GLU A 128 16.03 8.64 22.54
CA GLU A 128 16.76 8.56 21.26
C GLU A 128 16.00 7.77 20.18
N THR A 129 15.25 6.74 20.56
CA THR A 129 14.40 5.96 19.64
C THR A 129 13.33 6.80 18.97
N ARG A 130 12.77 7.79 19.68
CA ARG A 130 11.79 8.72 19.12
C ARG A 130 12.43 9.58 18.03
N ASP A 131 13.58 10.17 18.31
CA ASP A 131 14.24 11.07 17.35
C ASP A 131 14.71 10.31 16.11
N LEU A 132 15.20 9.09 16.28
CA LEU A 132 15.56 8.19 15.17
C LEU A 132 14.35 7.77 14.34
N ALA A 133 13.21 7.48 14.97
CA ALA A 133 11.98 7.13 14.26
C ALA A 133 11.42 8.32 13.48
N ILE A 134 11.47 9.54 14.04
CA ILE A 134 11.07 10.77 13.36
C ILE A 134 11.98 11.04 12.15
N HIS A 135 13.29 10.78 12.25
CA HIS A 135 14.22 10.99 11.15
C HIS A 135 14.04 9.95 10.02
N TYR A 136 13.56 8.75 10.36
CA TYR A 136 13.31 7.70 9.38
C TYR A 136 11.99 7.92 8.59
N LEU A 137 10.99 8.55 9.22
CA LEU A 137 9.66 8.84 8.67
C LEU A 137 9.62 10.13 7.82
#